data_AF-A0A947H9U8-F1
#
_entry.id   AF-A0A947H9U8-F1
#
_cell.length_a   1.000
_cell.length_b   1.000
_cell.length_c   1.000
_cell.angle_alpha   90.00
_cell.angle_beta   90.00
_cell.angle_gamma   90.00
#
_symmetry.space_group_name_H-M   'P 1'
#
loop_
_entity.id
_entity.type
_entity.pdbx_description
1 polymer ?
#
loop_
_entity_poly.entity_id
_entity_poly.type
_entity_poly.pdbx_seq_one_letter_code
_entity_poly.pdbx_strand_id
1 'polypeptide(L)'
;MQGVQPINSGLQIKGYNPYEQATFSRGQVAPPSTVQPAQPGAPVAKPNQGGFRAFGTDTYQSYQSAHGSPNEYTTNIQAHNLTYRLLEGNLNIKVPYANLDLIDRTPENPLHLEGLDFNLHMKQAQLRVSDVDLTLTADYFLKSNPKLPVKDMRVSFEPNNGVKVEGKISKFGIRLPFEVNGTVQATATGELRYDLGKVKVVGLPVNGLMKTFGLSIDSLLKLRDPEKGYYTQGNSVMVNISKITEKPGIRGILQGARTHIGDLELTFADSPEAAAQARETANTKEPNYLQLSGGHFYYDGYFIKDGKVRMEDKTPSTPLQMEKDGETIMNLRKGYVGVTDPRFAGMIAGKLGPDSSLKNPQTQLNAKAAELKGNMYGFIPLKLDLQFDKTDKGDLMFTPRNPKAFGFIPLPEGFVGKQVQKMVEGGVPYGNGVSIPDLGDTYLGKLSHVSHQPGFLILKADNEP
;
A
#
# COMPACT_ATOMS: atom_id res chain seq x y z
N MET A 1 7.56 14.59 -36.95
CA MET A 1 7.60 14.87 -35.50
C MET A 1 6.18 14.69 -34.98
N GLN A 2 5.89 13.57 -34.32
CA GLN A 2 4.59 13.32 -33.68
C GLN A 2 4.88 12.80 -32.28
N GLY A 3 4.20 13.41 -31.31
CA GLY A 3 4.48 13.28 -29.88
C GLY A 3 4.39 11.85 -29.39
N VAL A 4 5.38 11.48 -28.59
CA VAL A 4 5.37 10.28 -27.76
C VAL A 4 4.32 10.49 -26.68
N GLN A 5 3.31 9.63 -26.60
CA GLN A 5 2.40 9.60 -25.44
C GLN A 5 3.16 9.05 -24.22
N PRO A 6 3.05 9.68 -23.04
CA PRO A 6 3.63 9.14 -21.82
C PRO A 6 2.93 7.83 -21.44
N ILE A 7 3.73 6.82 -21.09
CA ILE A 7 3.26 5.53 -20.59
C ILE A 7 2.85 5.76 -19.13
N ASN A 8 1.54 5.76 -18.85
CA ASN A 8 1.01 5.68 -17.49
C ASN A 8 1.18 4.24 -16.96
N SER A 9 2.41 3.83 -16.70
CA SER A 9 2.73 2.64 -15.93
C SER A 9 2.83 3.02 -14.46
N GLY A 10 1.71 3.49 -13.90
CA GLY A 10 1.60 3.72 -12.46
C GLY A 10 1.71 2.40 -11.70
N LEU A 11 2.38 2.40 -10.55
CA LEU A 11 2.22 1.35 -9.55
C LEU A 11 0.72 1.27 -9.20
N GLN A 12 0.00 0.32 -9.77
CA GLN A 12 -1.35 0.02 -9.30
C GLN A 12 -1.24 -0.99 -8.19
N ILE A 13 -1.53 -0.52 -6.98
CA ILE A 13 -1.68 -1.35 -5.80
C ILE A 13 -3.08 -1.95 -5.94
N LYS A 14 -3.18 -3.25 -6.20
CA LYS A 14 -4.48 -3.93 -6.21
C LYS A 14 -5.00 -4.02 -4.77
N GLY A 15 -5.82 -3.04 -4.41
CA GLY A 15 -6.74 -3.07 -3.28
C GLY A 15 -8.15 -2.74 -3.77
N TYR A 16 -9.16 -3.25 -3.08
CA TYR A 16 -10.55 -2.90 -3.32
C TYR A 16 -10.72 -1.39 -3.07
N ASN A 17 -11.01 -0.60 -4.11
CA ASN A 17 -11.38 0.79 -3.98
C ASN A 17 -12.92 0.92 -3.84
N PRO A 18 -13.49 1.01 -2.61
CA PRO A 18 -14.93 1.15 -2.42
C PRO A 18 -15.50 2.45 -3.01
N TYR A 19 -14.65 3.41 -3.40
CA TYR A 19 -15.08 4.73 -3.87
C TYR A 19 -15.27 4.81 -5.39
N GLU A 20 -14.86 3.78 -6.15
CA GLU A 20 -15.09 3.76 -7.62
C GLU A 20 -16.59 3.71 -7.98
N GLN A 21 -17.45 3.22 -7.07
CA GLN A 21 -18.89 3.14 -7.25
C GLN A 21 -19.69 4.23 -6.52
N ALA A 22 -19.04 5.12 -5.77
CA ALA A 22 -19.72 6.20 -5.07
C ALA A 22 -19.98 7.38 -6.03
N THR A 23 -21.13 7.40 -6.69
CA THR A 23 -21.60 8.61 -7.39
C THR A 23 -21.93 9.69 -6.37
N PHE A 24 -21.01 10.63 -6.16
CA PHE A 24 -21.30 11.85 -5.41
C PHE A 24 -22.21 12.76 -6.23
N SER A 25 -23.48 12.88 -5.85
CA SER A 25 -24.33 13.98 -6.34
C SER A 25 -23.79 15.30 -5.80
N ARG A 26 -22.99 15.99 -6.63
CA ARG A 26 -22.56 17.37 -6.38
C ARG A 26 -23.82 18.24 -6.31
N GLY A 27 -24.19 18.68 -5.11
CA GLY A 27 -25.29 19.61 -4.91
C GLY A 27 -25.11 20.85 -5.78
N GLN A 28 -26.15 21.23 -6.51
CA GLN A 28 -26.20 22.45 -7.30
C GLN A 28 -25.97 23.65 -6.38
N VAL A 29 -24.96 24.46 -6.71
CA VAL A 29 -24.64 25.71 -6.02
C VAL A 29 -25.71 26.74 -6.37
N ALA A 30 -26.44 27.22 -5.37
CA ALA A 30 -27.33 28.37 -5.52
C ALA A 30 -26.50 29.66 -5.77
N PRO A 31 -26.97 30.60 -6.59
CA PRO A 31 -26.23 31.83 -6.89
C PRO A 31 -26.09 32.73 -5.66
N PRO A 32 -25.00 33.54 -5.58
CA PRO A 32 -24.63 34.27 -4.38
C PRO A 32 -25.60 35.42 -4.08
N SER A 33 -26.06 35.50 -2.84
CA SER A 33 -26.75 36.67 -2.30
C SER A 33 -25.75 37.79 -2.03
N THR A 34 -26.12 39.01 -2.42
CA THR A 34 -25.37 40.25 -2.21
C THR A 34 -25.14 40.56 -0.74
N VAL A 35 -23.88 40.90 -0.42
CA VAL A 35 -23.36 41.25 0.90
C VAL A 35 -23.93 42.59 1.40
N GLN A 36 -24.35 42.62 2.67
CA GLN A 36 -24.69 43.84 3.41
C GLN A 36 -23.60 44.08 4.48
N PRO A 37 -23.03 45.28 4.63
CA PRO A 37 -21.90 45.53 5.55
C PRO A 37 -22.30 45.59 7.04
N ALA A 38 -21.36 45.17 7.89
CA ALA A 38 -21.49 44.82 9.30
C ALA A 38 -21.70 46.00 10.28
N GLN A 39 -22.35 45.70 11.42
CA GLN A 39 -22.30 46.49 12.66
C GLN A 39 -21.35 45.85 13.70
N PRO A 40 -20.66 46.64 14.55
CA PRO A 40 -19.68 46.13 15.50
C PRO A 40 -20.25 45.94 16.93
N GLY A 41 -19.91 44.83 17.59
CA GLY A 41 -19.91 44.73 19.05
C GLY A 41 -20.32 43.38 19.65
N ALA A 42 -19.33 42.61 20.13
CA ALA A 42 -19.29 41.89 21.42
C ALA A 42 -18.18 40.81 21.41
N PRO A 43 -17.39 40.65 22.49
CA PRO A 43 -16.37 39.59 22.58
C PRO A 43 -17.02 38.26 22.98
N VAL A 44 -16.95 37.25 22.11
CA VAL A 44 -17.37 35.87 22.45
C VAL A 44 -16.15 35.05 22.85
N ALA A 45 -16.22 34.48 24.04
CA ALA A 45 -15.22 33.59 24.62
C ALA A 45 -14.96 32.34 23.75
N LYS A 46 -13.69 31.92 23.67
CA LYS A 46 -13.27 30.70 22.97
C LYS A 46 -13.73 29.45 23.72
N PRO A 47 -14.41 28.49 23.08
CA PRO A 47 -14.39 27.10 23.54
C PRO A 47 -13.13 26.42 22.99
N ASN A 48 -12.33 25.83 23.89
CA ASN A 48 -11.34 24.81 23.54
C ASN A 48 -12.08 23.62 22.91
N GLN A 49 -11.86 23.38 21.62
CA GLN A 49 -12.32 22.17 20.92
C GLN A 49 -11.19 21.63 20.05
N GLY A 50 -10.57 20.53 20.50
CA GLY A 50 -9.77 19.64 19.68
C GLY A 50 -10.66 18.80 18.76
N GLY A 51 -11.43 19.48 17.89
CA GLY A 51 -12.29 18.87 16.89
C GLY A 51 -11.55 18.65 15.57
N PHE A 52 -11.73 17.48 14.98
CA PHE A 52 -11.29 17.14 13.63
C PHE A 52 -11.81 18.19 12.62
N ARG A 53 -10.92 18.76 11.81
CA ARG A 53 -11.28 19.56 10.63
C ARG A 53 -10.92 18.75 9.39
N ALA A 54 -11.87 18.64 8.46
CA ALA A 54 -11.60 18.18 7.10
C ALA A 54 -10.87 19.30 6.34
N PHE A 55 -9.76 18.99 5.68
CA PHE A 55 -8.92 19.97 4.99
C PHE A 55 -9.14 19.92 3.48
N GLY A 56 -9.19 21.10 2.86
CA GLY A 56 -9.39 21.30 1.42
C GLY A 56 -8.10 21.72 0.71
N THR A 57 -8.18 21.71 -0.62
CA THR A 57 -7.11 21.66 -1.63
C THR A 57 -6.22 22.90 -1.77
N ASP A 58 -4.95 22.62 -2.12
CA ASP A 58 -4.10 23.25 -3.14
C ASP A 58 -2.73 23.82 -2.70
N THR A 59 -1.73 23.39 -3.48
CA THR A 59 -0.38 23.94 -3.76
C THR A 59 0.84 23.39 -2.99
N TYR A 60 1.69 22.71 -3.76
CA TYR A 60 2.98 22.11 -3.43
C TYR A 60 4.03 23.20 -3.11
N GLN A 61 4.37 23.39 -1.83
CA GLN A 61 5.58 24.09 -1.39
C GLN A 61 6.47 23.12 -0.61
N SER A 62 7.78 23.27 -0.66
CA SER A 62 8.73 22.44 0.10
C SER A 62 8.43 22.50 1.61
N TYR A 63 7.87 21.40 2.15
CA TYR A 63 7.13 21.32 3.42
C TYR A 63 7.97 21.24 4.72
N GLN A 64 9.30 21.40 4.69
CA GLN A 64 10.12 21.27 5.92
C GLN A 64 9.96 22.43 6.92
N SER A 65 9.29 23.53 6.55
CA SER A 65 9.33 24.76 7.36
C SER A 65 7.98 25.35 7.75
N ALA A 66 6.84 24.76 7.37
CA ALA A 66 5.54 25.44 7.48
C ALA A 66 4.47 24.74 8.33
N HIS A 67 4.48 23.41 8.51
CA HIS A 67 3.36 22.73 9.18
C HIS A 67 3.79 21.50 9.99
N GLY A 68 3.43 21.48 11.27
CA GLY A 68 3.37 20.27 12.11
C GLY A 68 4.71 19.65 12.50
N SER A 69 4.67 18.74 13.48
CA SER A 69 5.84 17.90 13.77
C SER A 69 6.07 16.93 12.61
N PRO A 70 7.32 16.56 12.24
CA PRO A 70 7.66 15.68 11.11
C PRO A 70 6.91 14.35 11.02
N ASN A 71 6.29 13.92 12.12
CA ASN A 71 5.64 12.63 12.29
C ASN A 71 4.18 12.57 11.76
N GLU A 72 3.53 13.70 11.49
CA GLU A 72 2.11 13.71 11.06
C GLU A 72 1.91 13.35 9.58
N TYR A 73 2.92 13.58 8.74
CA TYR A 73 2.86 13.33 7.29
C TYR A 73 3.79 12.22 6.81
N THR A 74 4.49 11.60 7.74
CA THR A 74 5.43 10.53 7.47
C THR A 74 4.89 9.23 8.07
N THR A 75 4.52 8.30 7.21
CA THR A 75 4.21 6.93 7.63
C THR A 75 5.47 6.08 7.47
N ASN A 76 6.05 5.64 8.58
CA ASN A 76 7.15 4.69 8.56
C ASN A 76 6.61 3.28 8.29
N ILE A 77 7.24 2.59 7.35
CA ILE A 77 6.98 1.18 7.03
C ILE A 77 8.21 0.37 7.40
N GLN A 78 8.01 -0.69 8.19
CA GLN A 78 8.99 -1.75 8.38
C GLN A 78 8.42 -3.06 7.89
N ALA A 79 9.20 -3.81 7.14
CA ALA A 79 8.75 -5.01 6.49
C ALA A 79 9.81 -6.10 6.63
N HIS A 80 9.39 -7.32 6.95
CA HIS A 80 10.27 -8.48 7.07
C HIS A 80 9.68 -9.65 6.29
N ASN A 81 10.48 -10.19 5.38
CA ASN A 81 10.17 -11.32 4.52
C ASN A 81 8.78 -11.24 3.85
N LEU A 82 8.57 -10.21 3.04
CA LEU A 82 7.36 -10.07 2.21
C LEU A 82 7.64 -10.33 0.72
N THR A 83 6.58 -10.57 -0.04
CA THR A 83 6.60 -10.50 -1.51
C THR A 83 5.56 -9.52 -1.99
N TYR A 84 5.97 -8.67 -2.93
CA TYR A 84 5.12 -7.68 -3.56
C TYR A 84 5.12 -7.90 -5.07
N ARG A 85 3.98 -7.77 -5.74
CA ARG A 85 3.94 -7.81 -7.20
C ARG A 85 3.78 -6.41 -7.76
N LEU A 86 4.47 -6.19 -8.87
CA LEU A 86 4.42 -4.96 -9.66
C LEU A 86 4.06 -5.30 -11.10
N LEU A 87 3.74 -4.26 -11.88
CA LEU A 87 3.52 -4.34 -13.32
C LEU A 87 2.47 -5.39 -13.70
N GLU A 88 1.28 -5.27 -13.10
CA GLU A 88 0.15 -6.17 -13.32
C GLU A 88 0.45 -7.64 -12.97
N GLY A 89 1.40 -7.88 -12.07
CA GLY A 89 1.79 -9.21 -11.61
C GLY A 89 3.00 -9.83 -12.34
N ASN A 90 3.59 -9.12 -13.31
CA ASN A 90 4.72 -9.64 -14.09
C ASN A 90 6.08 -9.53 -13.36
N LEU A 91 6.15 -8.72 -12.31
CA LEU A 91 7.37 -8.52 -11.52
C LEU A 91 7.10 -8.84 -10.05
N ASN A 92 7.50 -10.03 -9.60
CA ASN A 92 7.53 -10.32 -8.17
C ASN A 92 8.83 -9.78 -7.56
N ILE A 93 8.70 -8.90 -6.56
CA ILE A 93 9.81 -8.42 -5.73
C ILE A 93 9.71 -9.09 -4.37
N LYS A 94 10.73 -9.86 -4.03
CA LYS A 94 10.92 -10.35 -2.66
C LYS A 94 11.58 -9.24 -1.84
N VAL A 95 11.06 -8.99 -0.66
CA VAL A 95 11.59 -8.00 0.28
C VAL A 95 11.98 -8.73 1.56
N PRO A 96 13.21 -9.29 1.63
CA PRO A 96 13.74 -9.86 2.86
C PRO A 96 13.63 -8.88 4.04
N TYR A 97 13.94 -7.61 3.80
CA TYR A 97 13.78 -6.56 4.81
C TYR A 97 13.63 -5.18 4.16
N ALA A 98 12.78 -4.33 4.73
CA ALA A 98 12.72 -2.92 4.38
C ALA A 98 12.35 -2.05 5.59
N ASN A 99 12.92 -0.85 5.65
CA ASN A 99 12.52 0.24 6.51
C ASN A 99 12.46 1.51 5.64
N LEU A 100 11.24 1.99 5.43
CA LEU A 100 10.89 2.99 4.44
C LEU A 100 10.07 4.10 5.10
N ASP A 101 10.11 5.29 4.55
CA ASP A 101 9.18 6.36 4.89
C ASP A 101 8.30 6.69 3.69
N LEU A 102 6.99 6.71 3.91
CA LEU A 102 6.03 7.28 2.97
C LEU A 102 5.75 8.70 3.41
N ILE A 103 6.11 9.65 2.55
CA ILE A 103 5.94 11.08 2.77
C ILE A 103 4.72 11.50 1.96
N ASP A 104 3.64 11.84 2.66
CA ASP A 104 2.38 12.27 2.05
C ASP A 104 2.60 13.52 1.18
N ARG A 105 2.09 13.49 -0.05
CA ARG A 105 2.17 14.61 -0.99
C ARG A 105 0.96 15.54 -0.88
N THR A 106 -0.12 15.07 -0.28
CA THR A 106 -1.38 15.79 -0.11
C THR A 106 -1.75 15.78 1.37
N PRO A 107 -0.98 16.41 2.26
CA PRO A 107 -1.18 16.34 3.71
C PRO A 107 -2.59 16.77 4.18
N GLU A 108 -3.35 17.48 3.34
CA GLU A 108 -4.76 17.80 3.53
C GLU A 108 -5.70 16.60 3.42
N ASN A 109 -5.30 15.54 2.71
CA ASN A 109 -6.01 14.28 2.54
C ASN A 109 -5.19 13.15 3.15
N PRO A 110 -5.77 12.25 3.95
CA PRO A 110 -4.99 11.12 4.44
C PRO A 110 -4.39 10.30 3.30
N LEU A 111 -3.19 9.79 3.54
CA LEU A 111 -2.48 8.94 2.60
C LEU A 111 -3.31 7.70 2.25
N HIS A 112 -3.69 7.56 0.99
CA HIS A 112 -4.22 6.29 0.49
C HIS A 112 -3.02 5.41 0.15
N LEU A 113 -2.78 4.38 0.96
CA LEU A 113 -1.68 3.43 0.70
C LEU A 113 -1.86 2.65 -0.61
N GLU A 114 -3.06 2.67 -1.18
CA GLU A 114 -3.38 2.07 -2.47
C GLU A 114 -3.24 3.07 -3.65
N GLY A 115 -3.02 4.35 -3.35
CA GLY A 115 -2.83 5.43 -4.32
C GLY A 115 -1.36 5.70 -4.66
N LEU A 116 -1.11 6.77 -5.42
CA LEU A 116 0.24 7.24 -5.81
C LEU A 116 0.61 8.59 -5.16
N ASP A 117 -0.07 8.93 -4.06
CA ASP A 117 -0.04 10.25 -3.42
C ASP A 117 1.08 10.40 -2.38
N PHE A 118 2.19 9.69 -2.57
CA PHE A 118 3.34 9.74 -1.66
C PHE A 118 4.68 9.81 -2.40
N ASN A 119 5.69 10.29 -1.68
CA ASN A 119 7.08 9.98 -1.98
C ASN A 119 7.53 8.83 -1.07
N LEU A 120 8.27 7.89 -1.64
CA LEU A 120 8.85 6.78 -0.90
C LEU A 120 10.32 7.05 -0.67
N HIS A 121 10.77 7.06 0.59
CA HIS A 121 12.17 7.14 0.97
C HIS A 121 12.63 5.81 1.54
N MET A 122 13.55 5.15 0.85
CA MET A 122 14.18 3.90 1.29
C MET A 122 15.34 4.20 2.25
N LYS A 123 15.06 4.28 3.55
CA LYS A 123 16.12 4.45 4.57
C LYS A 123 17.08 3.27 4.55
N GLN A 124 16.52 2.07 4.49
CA GLN A 124 17.26 0.83 4.25
C GLN A 124 16.34 -0.27 3.74
N ALA A 125 16.79 -1.02 2.74
CA ALA A 125 16.04 -2.16 2.21
C ALA A 125 16.97 -3.17 1.53
N GLN A 126 16.64 -4.45 1.66
CA GLN A 126 17.15 -5.51 0.80
C GLN A 126 15.99 -6.03 -0.05
N LEU A 127 16.19 -5.99 -1.37
CA LEU A 127 15.23 -6.48 -2.36
C LEU A 127 15.87 -7.63 -3.14
N ARG A 128 15.07 -8.62 -3.55
CA ARG A 128 15.47 -9.66 -4.48
C ARG A 128 14.47 -9.78 -5.63
N VAL A 129 14.99 -9.92 -6.84
CA VAL A 129 14.22 -10.15 -8.05
C VAL A 129 14.77 -11.38 -8.75
N SER A 130 13.89 -12.30 -9.15
CA SER A 130 14.33 -13.50 -9.86
C SER A 130 14.58 -13.22 -11.34
N ASP A 131 15.42 -14.04 -11.97
CA ASP A 131 15.66 -13.97 -13.40
C ASP A 131 14.42 -14.34 -14.23
N VAL A 132 13.55 -15.21 -13.69
CA VAL A 132 12.23 -15.53 -14.24
C VAL A 132 11.35 -14.29 -14.27
N ASP A 133 11.21 -13.59 -13.14
CA ASP A 133 10.38 -12.38 -13.04
C ASP A 133 10.88 -11.27 -13.95
N LEU A 134 12.21 -11.07 -14.00
CA LEU A 134 12.80 -10.07 -14.88
C LEU A 134 12.62 -10.43 -16.36
N THR A 135 12.71 -11.71 -16.72
CA THR A 135 12.46 -12.20 -18.07
C THR A 135 11.00 -11.99 -18.48
N LEU A 136 10.04 -12.30 -17.61
CA LEU A 136 8.61 -12.06 -17.85
C LEU A 136 8.31 -10.57 -18.01
N THR A 137 8.90 -9.74 -17.14
CA THR A 137 8.78 -8.27 -17.22
C THR A 137 9.34 -7.72 -18.53
N ALA A 138 10.51 -8.20 -18.96
CA ALA A 138 11.10 -7.81 -20.24
C ALA A 138 10.22 -8.22 -21.42
N ASP A 139 9.68 -9.45 -21.43
CA ASP A 139 8.78 -9.92 -22.47
C ASP A 139 7.48 -9.10 -22.53
N TYR A 140 6.87 -8.80 -21.38
CA TYR A 140 5.71 -7.91 -21.31
C TYR A 140 6.01 -6.54 -21.93
N PHE A 141 7.12 -5.91 -21.54
CA PHE A 141 7.54 -4.62 -22.08
C PHE A 141 7.77 -4.66 -23.60
N LEU A 142 8.43 -5.70 -24.11
CA LEU A 142 8.69 -5.86 -25.55
C LEU A 142 7.40 -6.08 -26.36
N LYS A 143 6.44 -6.85 -25.82
CA LYS A 143 5.12 -7.06 -26.43
C LYS A 143 4.33 -5.76 -26.53
N SER A 144 4.40 -4.92 -25.49
CA SER A 144 3.77 -3.59 -25.48
C SER A 144 4.49 -2.58 -26.38
N ASN A 145 5.72 -2.88 -26.82
CA ASN A 145 6.54 -2.01 -27.67
C ASN A 145 7.03 -2.73 -28.94
N PRO A 146 6.12 -3.16 -29.85
CA PRO A 146 6.45 -4.03 -30.99
C PRO A 146 7.41 -3.42 -32.01
N LYS A 147 7.66 -2.10 -31.94
CA LYS A 147 8.59 -1.36 -32.80
C LYS A 147 10.06 -1.54 -32.38
N LEU A 148 10.33 -2.06 -31.17
CA LEU A 148 11.68 -2.30 -30.71
C LEU A 148 12.34 -3.40 -31.56
N PRO A 149 13.63 -3.24 -31.92
CA PRO A 149 14.32 -4.22 -32.76
C PRO A 149 14.69 -5.49 -31.99
N VAL A 150 14.30 -5.66 -30.73
CA VAL A 150 14.68 -6.79 -29.86
C VAL A 150 13.46 -7.64 -29.52
N LYS A 151 13.61 -8.97 -29.50
CA LYS A 151 12.60 -9.98 -29.13
C LYS A 151 13.22 -11.14 -28.37
N ASP A 152 12.36 -11.96 -27.77
CA ASP A 152 12.72 -13.21 -27.08
C ASP A 152 13.81 -12.99 -26.00
N MET A 153 13.73 -11.89 -25.26
CA MET A 153 14.71 -11.57 -24.22
C MET A 153 14.64 -12.59 -23.08
N ARG A 154 15.80 -13.01 -22.61
CA ARG A 154 15.98 -13.83 -21.41
C ARG A 154 17.09 -13.22 -20.58
N VAL A 155 16.86 -13.16 -19.28
CA VAL A 155 17.87 -12.78 -18.29
C VAL A 155 18.16 -14.00 -17.43
N SER A 156 19.41 -14.17 -17.03
CA SER A 156 19.83 -15.18 -16.06
C SER A 156 20.87 -14.59 -15.12
N PHE A 157 20.70 -14.87 -13.83
CA PHE A 157 21.63 -14.44 -12.79
C PHE A 157 22.57 -15.59 -12.41
N GLU A 158 23.86 -15.35 -12.56
CA GLU A 158 24.95 -16.29 -12.29
C GLU A 158 25.68 -15.86 -11.01
N PRO A 159 26.44 -16.74 -10.33
CA PRO A 159 27.27 -16.34 -9.19
C PRO A 159 28.30 -15.24 -9.55
N ASN A 160 28.89 -14.62 -8.53
CA ASN A 160 29.96 -13.61 -8.67
C ASN A 160 29.53 -12.36 -9.46
N ASN A 161 28.32 -11.86 -9.22
CA ASN A 161 27.74 -10.70 -9.88
C ASN A 161 27.48 -10.90 -11.39
N GLY A 162 27.53 -12.13 -11.89
CA GLY A 162 27.33 -12.45 -13.30
C GLY A 162 25.87 -12.27 -13.74
N VAL A 163 25.68 -11.57 -14.87
CA VAL A 163 24.38 -11.44 -15.52
C VAL A 163 24.52 -11.77 -16.99
N LYS A 164 23.73 -12.74 -17.42
CA LYS A 164 23.60 -13.16 -18.81
C LYS A 164 22.28 -12.63 -19.38
N VAL A 165 22.35 -11.97 -20.53
CA VAL A 165 21.20 -11.50 -21.28
C VAL A 165 21.26 -12.07 -22.69
N GLU A 166 20.20 -12.75 -23.10
CA GLU A 166 20.06 -13.34 -24.43
C GLU A 166 18.81 -12.81 -25.11
N GLY A 167 18.82 -12.81 -26.45
CA GLY A 167 17.64 -12.47 -27.23
C GLY A 167 17.88 -12.51 -28.72
N LYS A 168 16.95 -11.95 -29.48
CA LYS A 168 17.07 -11.79 -30.93
C LYS A 168 16.93 -10.33 -31.31
N ILE A 169 17.88 -9.83 -32.08
CA ILE A 169 17.84 -8.48 -32.66
C ILE A 169 17.45 -8.57 -34.14
N SER A 170 16.50 -7.75 -34.56
CA SER A 170 16.04 -7.61 -35.94
C SER A 170 16.86 -6.52 -36.62
N LYS A 171 17.65 -6.88 -37.62
CA LYS A 171 18.45 -5.94 -38.42
C LYS A 171 18.37 -6.34 -39.89
N PHE A 172 18.06 -5.38 -40.76
CA PHE A 172 17.91 -5.61 -42.21
C PHE A 172 16.93 -6.75 -42.58
N GLY A 173 15.83 -6.90 -41.83
CA GLY A 173 14.82 -7.95 -42.07
C GLY A 173 15.20 -9.35 -41.55
N ILE A 174 16.40 -9.53 -41.01
CA ILE A 174 16.88 -10.80 -40.46
C ILE A 174 16.90 -10.72 -38.93
N ARG A 175 16.52 -11.83 -38.26
CA ARG A 175 16.64 -11.97 -36.80
C ARG A 175 17.95 -12.66 -36.44
N LEU A 176 18.81 -11.95 -35.71
CA LEU A 176 20.11 -12.44 -35.28
C LEU A 176 20.06 -12.72 -33.77
N PRO A 177 20.41 -13.93 -33.29
CA PRO A 177 20.52 -14.18 -31.87
C PRO A 177 21.73 -13.43 -31.32
N PHE A 178 21.57 -12.87 -30.12
CA PHE A 178 22.66 -12.25 -29.37
C PHE A 178 22.71 -12.80 -27.94
N GLU A 179 23.91 -12.78 -27.38
CA GLU A 179 24.21 -13.14 -26.00
C GLU A 179 25.15 -12.07 -25.44
N VAL A 180 24.88 -11.61 -24.22
CA VAL A 180 25.68 -10.64 -23.49
C VAL A 180 25.93 -11.20 -22.10
N ASN A 181 27.19 -11.43 -21.76
CA ASN A 181 27.59 -11.81 -20.40
C ASN A 181 28.33 -10.63 -19.78
N GLY A 182 27.87 -10.16 -18.63
CA GLY A 182 28.45 -9.01 -17.93
C GLY A 182 28.36 -9.17 -16.43
N THR A 183 28.70 -8.10 -15.71
CA THR A 183 28.65 -8.07 -14.25
C THR A 183 27.88 -6.86 -13.74
N VAL A 184 27.17 -7.01 -12.63
CA VAL A 184 26.46 -5.91 -11.97
C VAL A 184 27.16 -5.43 -10.71
N GLN A 185 27.09 -4.13 -10.45
CA GLN A 185 27.60 -3.53 -9.22
C GLN A 185 26.87 -2.23 -8.90
N ALA A 186 26.85 -1.83 -7.63
CA ALA A 186 26.43 -0.49 -7.24
C ALA A 186 27.57 0.51 -7.51
N THR A 187 27.25 1.71 -7.99
CA THR A 187 28.20 2.81 -8.13
C THR A 187 28.31 3.60 -6.82
N ALA A 188 29.37 4.39 -6.69
CA ALA A 188 29.51 5.34 -5.57
C ALA A 188 28.39 6.41 -5.54
N THR A 189 27.73 6.65 -6.69
CA THR A 189 26.60 7.59 -6.83
C THR A 189 25.24 6.97 -6.54
N GLY A 190 25.18 5.68 -6.17
CA GLY A 190 23.94 5.00 -5.83
C GLY A 190 23.16 4.47 -7.04
N GLU A 191 23.82 4.27 -8.19
CA GLU A 191 23.24 3.71 -9.41
C GLU A 191 23.61 2.23 -9.55
N LEU A 192 22.78 1.47 -10.25
CA LEU A 192 23.14 0.13 -10.70
C LEU A 192 23.94 0.23 -12.00
N ARG A 193 25.16 -0.30 -11.99
CA ARG A 193 26.02 -0.41 -13.16
C ARG A 193 26.03 -1.85 -13.65
N TYR A 194 25.63 -2.07 -14.90
CA TYR A 194 25.84 -3.32 -15.61
C TYR A 194 27.01 -3.16 -16.58
N ASP A 195 28.15 -3.74 -16.21
CA ASP A 195 29.34 -3.81 -17.05
C ASP A 195 29.19 -4.92 -18.08
N LEU A 196 29.02 -4.51 -19.33
CA LEU A 196 28.84 -5.42 -20.45
C LEU A 196 30.19 -6.07 -20.75
N GLY A 197 30.29 -7.38 -20.50
CA GLY A 197 31.47 -8.18 -20.78
C GLY A 197 31.46 -8.70 -22.20
N LYS A 198 31.35 -10.02 -22.38
CA LYS A 198 31.43 -10.70 -23.68
C LYS A 198 30.10 -10.60 -24.42
N VAL A 199 30.09 -9.93 -25.59
CA VAL A 199 28.96 -9.93 -26.52
C VAL A 199 29.21 -10.92 -27.65
N LYS A 200 28.23 -11.77 -27.93
CA LYS A 200 28.19 -12.66 -29.09
C LYS A 200 26.97 -12.35 -29.94
N VAL A 201 27.12 -12.43 -31.26
CA VAL A 201 26.03 -12.32 -32.23
C VAL A 201 26.19 -13.44 -33.25
N VAL A 202 25.13 -14.23 -33.46
CA VAL A 202 25.21 -15.51 -34.23
C VAL A 202 26.31 -16.43 -33.67
N GLY A 203 26.50 -16.43 -32.34
CA GLY A 203 27.53 -17.24 -31.67
C GLY A 203 28.97 -16.73 -31.85
N LEU A 204 29.21 -15.73 -32.71
CA LEU A 204 30.54 -15.17 -32.92
C LEU A 204 30.82 -14.04 -31.92
N PRO A 205 31.99 -14.03 -31.24
CA PRO A 205 32.35 -12.95 -30.33
C PRO A 205 32.57 -11.65 -31.10
N VAL A 206 31.72 -10.66 -30.89
CA VAL A 206 31.79 -9.38 -31.63
C VAL A 206 32.68 -8.34 -30.94
N ASN A 207 33.04 -8.54 -29.67
CA ASN A 207 33.88 -7.60 -28.92
C ASN A 207 35.23 -7.32 -29.58
N GLY A 208 35.85 -8.33 -30.21
CA GLY A 208 37.11 -8.17 -30.93
C GLY A 208 36.96 -7.21 -32.10
N LEU A 209 35.95 -7.46 -32.93
CA LEU A 209 35.60 -6.61 -34.08
C LEU A 209 35.21 -5.20 -33.64
N MET A 210 34.37 -5.07 -32.61
CA MET A 210 33.94 -3.76 -32.08
C MET A 210 35.13 -2.91 -31.62
N LYS A 211 36.09 -3.49 -30.90
CA LYS A 211 37.31 -2.79 -30.49
C LYS A 211 38.17 -2.39 -31.69
N THR A 212 38.34 -3.26 -32.69
CA THR A 212 39.12 -2.97 -33.90
C THR A 212 38.52 -1.83 -34.72
N PHE A 213 37.20 -1.66 -34.72
CA PHE A 213 36.51 -0.59 -35.43
C PHE A 213 36.15 0.63 -34.56
N GLY A 214 36.62 0.68 -33.30
CA GLY A 214 36.31 1.79 -32.38
C GLY A 214 34.82 1.92 -32.01
N LEU A 215 34.05 0.84 -32.15
CA LEU A 215 32.63 0.80 -31.82
C LEU A 215 32.44 0.39 -30.36
N SER A 216 31.66 1.16 -29.62
CA SER A 216 31.31 0.93 -28.22
C SER A 216 29.81 0.69 -28.04
N ILE A 217 29.39 0.09 -26.92
CA ILE A 217 27.97 -0.24 -26.73
C ILE A 217 27.11 1.02 -26.55
N ASP A 218 27.64 2.09 -25.95
CA ASP A 218 26.97 3.39 -25.91
C ASP A 218 26.70 3.97 -27.30
N SER A 219 27.58 3.69 -28.28
CA SER A 219 27.38 4.08 -29.67
C SER A 219 26.26 3.28 -30.36
N LEU A 220 26.00 2.05 -29.90
CA LEU A 220 25.00 1.14 -30.48
C LEU A 220 23.62 1.30 -29.84
N LEU A 221 23.54 1.30 -28.51
CA LEU A 221 22.26 1.39 -27.78
C LEU A 221 21.73 2.83 -27.74
N LYS A 222 22.62 3.83 -27.83
CA LYS A 222 22.29 5.27 -27.80
C LYS A 222 21.33 5.65 -26.67
N LEU A 223 21.45 4.99 -25.51
CA LEU A 223 20.71 5.32 -24.30
C LEU A 223 21.37 6.56 -23.68
N ARG A 224 20.81 7.73 -23.96
CA ARG A 224 21.40 9.03 -23.59
C ARG A 224 20.43 9.88 -22.80
N ASP A 225 19.57 9.25 -22.00
CA ASP A 225 18.53 9.93 -21.25
C ASP A 225 18.64 9.66 -19.74
N PRO A 226 19.63 10.26 -19.05
CA PRO A 226 19.77 10.12 -17.60
C PRO A 226 18.55 10.61 -16.81
N GLU A 227 17.70 11.44 -17.41
CA GLU A 227 16.46 11.91 -16.79
C GLU A 227 15.38 10.82 -16.76
N LYS A 228 15.42 9.86 -17.68
CA LYS A 228 14.59 8.64 -17.61
C LYS A 228 15.18 7.55 -16.70
N GLY A 229 16.29 7.84 -16.02
CA GLY A 229 16.92 6.93 -15.08
C GLY A 229 17.74 5.81 -15.71
N TYR A 230 18.07 5.90 -17.00
CA TYR A 230 18.98 4.94 -17.63
C TYR A 230 19.83 5.58 -18.73
N TYR A 231 21.11 5.23 -18.77
CA TYR A 231 22.03 5.71 -19.79
C TYR A 231 23.19 4.75 -19.99
N THR A 232 23.92 4.92 -21.07
CA THR A 232 25.15 4.15 -21.34
C THR A 232 26.38 5.01 -21.07
N GLN A 233 27.39 4.44 -20.42
CA GLN A 233 28.71 5.06 -20.23
C GLN A 233 29.79 4.05 -20.68
N GLY A 234 30.38 4.28 -21.85
CA GLY A 234 31.33 3.35 -22.46
C GLY A 234 30.71 1.97 -22.74
N ASN A 235 31.17 0.95 -22.01
CA ASN A 235 30.65 -0.42 -22.10
C ASN A 235 29.74 -0.79 -20.92
N SER A 236 29.16 0.20 -20.25
CA SER A 236 28.29 -0.03 -19.10
C SER A 236 26.91 0.58 -19.33
N VAL A 237 25.88 -0.09 -18.84
CA VAL A 237 24.55 0.50 -18.68
C VAL A 237 24.42 0.95 -17.23
N MET A 238 24.10 2.22 -17.04
CA MET A 238 23.82 2.82 -15.75
C MET A 238 22.31 2.94 -15.58
N VAL A 239 21.82 2.54 -14.41
CA VAL A 239 20.40 2.52 -14.08
C VAL A 239 20.21 3.17 -12.71
N ASN A 240 19.53 4.30 -12.70
CA ASN A 240 19.10 5.00 -11.51
C ASN A 240 17.65 4.63 -11.20
N ILE A 241 17.48 3.70 -10.27
CA ILE A 241 16.17 3.13 -9.90
C ILE A 241 15.23 4.22 -9.36
N SER A 242 15.76 5.23 -8.67
CA SER A 242 14.99 6.37 -8.15
C SER A 242 14.38 7.26 -9.26
N LYS A 243 14.90 7.18 -10.49
CA LYS A 243 14.42 7.96 -11.65
C LYS A 243 13.57 7.17 -12.64
N ILE A 244 13.52 5.84 -12.55
CA ILE A 244 12.75 5.00 -13.50
C ILE A 244 11.24 5.13 -13.28
N THR A 245 10.82 5.37 -12.03
CA THR A 245 9.40 5.50 -11.68
C THR A 245 9.01 6.97 -11.61
N GLU A 246 8.19 7.45 -12.56
CA GLU A 246 7.73 8.85 -12.55
C GLU A 246 6.83 9.13 -11.32
N LYS A 247 6.04 8.15 -10.86
CA LYS A 247 5.20 8.21 -9.63
C LYS A 247 5.02 6.81 -9.01
N PRO A 248 5.06 6.64 -7.67
CA PRO A 248 5.45 7.64 -6.68
C PRO A 248 6.93 7.99 -6.82
N GLY A 249 7.34 9.15 -6.30
CA GLY A 249 8.76 9.53 -6.33
C GLY A 249 9.52 8.62 -5.38
N ILE A 250 10.48 7.86 -5.88
CA ILE A 250 11.30 6.96 -5.07
C ILE A 250 12.63 7.64 -4.79
N ARG A 251 13.01 7.72 -3.51
CA ARG A 251 14.35 8.09 -3.06
C ARG A 251 15.00 6.86 -2.44
N GLY A 252 15.88 6.22 -3.19
CA GLY A 252 16.72 5.12 -2.70
C GLY A 252 18.14 5.23 -3.25
N ILE A 253 19.13 5.08 -2.38
CA ILE A 253 20.55 5.06 -2.74
C ILE A 253 21.00 3.60 -2.77
N LEU A 254 21.41 3.10 -3.93
CA LEU A 254 21.90 1.72 -4.05
C LEU A 254 23.29 1.60 -3.42
N GLN A 255 23.40 0.82 -2.35
CA GLN A 255 24.65 0.56 -1.61
C GLN A 255 25.26 -0.80 -1.95
N GLY A 256 24.52 -1.67 -2.63
CA GLY A 256 25.04 -2.95 -3.08
C GLY A 256 24.15 -3.63 -4.11
N ALA A 257 24.79 -4.35 -5.03
CA ALA A 257 24.13 -5.25 -5.95
C ALA A 257 24.94 -6.55 -5.96
N ARG A 258 24.26 -7.69 -5.80
CA ARG A 258 24.86 -9.02 -5.81
C ARG A 258 23.96 -9.98 -6.54
N THR A 259 24.54 -10.90 -7.29
CA THR A 259 23.78 -11.99 -7.88
C THR A 259 24.01 -13.29 -7.11
N HIS A 260 22.92 -14.03 -6.96
CA HIS A 260 22.92 -15.44 -6.63
C HIS A 260 22.41 -16.22 -7.84
N ILE A 261 22.45 -17.56 -7.78
CA ILE A 261 21.87 -18.38 -8.83
C ILE A 261 20.37 -18.04 -8.91
N GLY A 262 19.95 -17.45 -10.03
CA GLY A 262 18.56 -17.11 -10.32
C GLY A 262 17.99 -15.86 -9.64
N ASP A 263 18.74 -15.16 -8.78
CA ASP A 263 18.25 -13.95 -8.09
C ASP A 263 19.27 -12.80 -8.14
N LEU A 264 18.79 -11.58 -8.36
CA LEU A 264 19.52 -10.33 -8.15
C LEU A 264 19.10 -9.73 -6.81
N GLU A 265 20.05 -9.59 -5.90
CA GLU A 265 19.88 -8.90 -4.63
C GLU A 265 20.37 -7.45 -4.74
N LEU A 266 19.52 -6.51 -4.33
CA LEU A 266 19.80 -5.09 -4.26
C LEU A 266 19.70 -4.62 -2.81
N THR A 267 20.70 -3.90 -2.33
CA THR A 267 20.69 -3.24 -1.01
C THR A 267 20.61 -1.74 -1.21
N PHE A 268 19.52 -1.12 -0.76
CA PHE A 268 19.37 0.33 -0.68
C PHE A 268 19.59 0.79 0.74
N ALA A 269 20.31 1.88 0.95
CA ALA A 269 20.33 2.55 2.25
C ALA A 269 20.92 3.98 2.16
N ASP A 270 20.56 4.83 3.12
CA ASP A 270 21.09 6.19 3.23
C ASP A 270 22.60 6.23 3.59
N SER A 271 23.12 5.18 4.21
CA SER A 271 24.55 5.05 4.56
C SER A 271 25.05 3.61 4.44
N PRO A 272 26.38 3.40 4.35
CA PRO A 272 26.99 2.07 4.37
C PRO A 272 26.65 1.25 5.63
N GLU A 273 26.57 1.90 6.79
CA GLU A 273 26.21 1.27 8.06
C GLU A 273 24.77 0.77 8.04
N ALA A 274 23.83 1.59 7.54
CA ALA A 274 22.44 1.20 7.34
C ALA A 274 22.31 0.06 6.31
N ALA A 275 23.17 0.02 5.28
CA ALA A 275 23.22 -1.11 4.34
C ALA A 275 23.70 -2.40 4.99
N ALA A 276 24.65 -2.34 5.94
CA ALA A 276 25.09 -3.51 6.70
C ALA A 276 23.96 -4.01 7.61
N GLN A 277 23.28 -3.12 8.32
CA GLN A 277 22.12 -3.45 9.16
C GLN A 277 21.00 -4.09 8.33
N ALA A 278 20.68 -3.55 7.15
CA ALA A 278 19.66 -4.12 6.27
C ALA A 278 19.93 -5.59 5.93
N ARG A 279 21.19 -5.93 5.65
CA ARG A 279 21.60 -7.30 5.31
C ARG A 279 21.59 -8.22 6.53
N GLU A 280 21.97 -7.71 7.69
CA GLU A 280 21.91 -8.48 8.93
C GLU A 280 20.45 -8.80 9.29
N THR A 281 19.58 -7.78 9.33
CA THR A 281 18.15 -7.93 9.63
C THR A 281 17.43 -8.81 8.61
N ALA A 282 17.77 -8.71 7.33
CA ALA A 282 17.19 -9.58 6.29
C ALA A 282 17.45 -11.07 6.51
N ASN A 283 18.47 -11.44 7.29
CA ASN A 283 18.82 -12.83 7.60
C ASN A 283 18.37 -13.27 9.00
N THR A 284 17.69 -12.41 9.77
CA THR A 284 17.14 -12.80 11.08
C THR A 284 15.94 -13.70 10.91
N LYS A 285 15.71 -14.58 11.89
CA LYS A 285 14.53 -15.44 11.97
C LYS A 285 13.40 -14.73 12.72
N GLU A 286 12.97 -13.59 12.20
CA GLU A 286 11.77 -12.90 12.70
C GLU A 286 10.50 -13.42 12.01
N PRO A 287 9.32 -13.29 12.62
CA PRO A 287 8.06 -13.53 11.94
C PRO A 287 7.92 -12.65 10.70
N ASN A 288 7.19 -13.10 9.69
CA ASN A 288 6.91 -12.27 8.51
C ASN A 288 5.91 -11.19 8.90
N TYR A 289 6.26 -9.93 8.67
CA TYR A 289 5.39 -8.82 9.06
C TYR A 289 5.51 -7.60 8.14
N LEU A 290 4.44 -6.80 8.14
CA LEU A 290 4.44 -5.43 7.69
C LEU A 290 3.96 -4.53 8.83
N GLN A 291 4.79 -3.61 9.29
CA GLN A 291 4.45 -2.67 10.34
C GLN A 291 4.41 -1.26 9.76
N LEU A 292 3.31 -0.55 10.02
CA LEU A 292 3.13 0.84 9.68
C LEU A 292 3.04 1.66 10.96
N SER A 293 3.75 2.77 11.03
CA SER A 293 3.75 3.64 12.21
C SER A 293 3.87 5.10 11.88
N GLY A 294 3.19 5.95 12.65
CA GLY A 294 3.13 7.39 12.41
C GLY A 294 2.18 7.74 11.26
N GLY A 295 2.11 9.01 10.92
CA GLY A 295 1.27 9.51 9.84
C GLY A 295 -0.23 9.26 10.03
N HIS A 296 -0.98 9.53 8.95
CA HIS A 296 -2.40 9.21 8.82
C HIS A 296 -2.62 8.52 7.48
N PHE A 297 -3.25 7.35 7.47
CA PHE A 297 -3.40 6.59 6.24
C PHE A 297 -4.67 5.74 6.20
N TYR A 298 -5.18 5.50 5.00
CA TYR A 298 -6.22 4.51 4.74
C TYR A 298 -5.60 3.18 4.33
N TYR A 299 -6.12 2.10 4.92
CA TYR A 299 -5.79 0.72 4.56
C TYR A 299 -7.02 -0.16 4.74
N ASP A 300 -7.42 -0.91 3.71
CA ASP A 300 -8.52 -1.89 3.76
C ASP A 300 -9.83 -1.34 4.40
N GLY A 301 -10.18 -0.10 4.07
CA GLY A 301 -11.37 0.58 4.59
C GLY A 301 -11.28 1.08 6.03
N TYR A 302 -10.11 0.98 6.66
CA TYR A 302 -9.78 1.60 7.95
C TYR A 302 -9.00 2.90 7.74
N PHE A 303 -9.40 3.95 8.46
CA PHE A 303 -8.61 5.17 8.61
C PHE A 303 -7.75 5.06 9.87
N ILE A 304 -6.44 5.09 9.74
CA ILE A 304 -5.52 5.01 10.88
C ILE A 304 -4.89 6.38 11.11
N LYS A 305 -4.96 6.88 12.34
CA LYS A 305 -4.38 8.16 12.75
C LYS A 305 -3.39 7.99 13.90
N ASP A 306 -2.16 8.46 13.68
CA ASP A 306 -1.04 8.40 14.63
C ASP A 306 -0.81 6.99 15.17
N GLY A 307 -1.10 6.02 14.30
CA GLY A 307 -1.24 4.63 14.68
C GLY A 307 0.03 3.84 14.49
N LYS A 308 0.13 2.72 15.21
CA LYS A 308 1.06 1.63 14.94
C LYS A 308 0.22 0.39 14.63
N VAL A 309 0.27 -0.04 13.38
CA VAL A 309 -0.40 -1.23 12.87
C VAL A 309 0.67 -2.24 12.47
N ARG A 310 0.45 -3.51 12.77
CA ARG A 310 1.30 -4.60 12.34
C ARG A 310 0.46 -5.69 11.71
N MET A 311 0.77 -6.02 10.47
CA MET A 311 0.21 -7.15 9.75
C MET A 311 1.16 -8.33 9.94
N GLU A 312 0.62 -9.47 10.31
CA GLU A 312 1.39 -10.69 10.57
C GLU A 312 0.79 -11.84 9.77
N ASP A 313 1.65 -12.67 9.20
CA ASP A 313 1.24 -13.92 8.55
C ASP A 313 0.96 -14.99 9.62
N LYS A 314 -0.26 -15.56 9.61
CA LYS A 314 -0.62 -16.69 10.51
C LYS A 314 0.20 -17.96 10.20
N THR A 315 0.73 -18.07 8.99
CA THR A 315 1.46 -19.23 8.46
C THR A 315 2.90 -18.87 8.07
N PRO A 316 3.83 -18.75 9.04
CA PRO A 316 5.14 -18.12 8.84
C PRO A 316 6.10 -18.88 7.89
N SER A 317 5.73 -20.05 7.37
CA SER A 317 6.57 -20.84 6.47
C SER A 317 6.75 -20.25 5.07
N THR A 318 5.94 -19.25 4.69
CA THR A 318 6.04 -18.57 3.39
C THR A 318 6.11 -17.06 3.57
N PRO A 319 6.77 -16.30 2.66
CA PRO A 319 6.78 -14.85 2.73
C PRO A 319 5.36 -14.25 2.76
N LEU A 320 5.18 -13.14 3.49
CA LEU A 320 3.92 -12.42 3.54
C LEU A 320 3.56 -11.90 2.14
N GLN A 321 2.42 -12.31 1.59
CA GLN A 321 1.97 -11.91 0.25
C GLN A 321 0.96 -10.77 0.34
N MET A 322 1.35 -9.57 -0.10
CA MET A 322 0.51 -8.37 0.01
C MET A 322 -0.73 -8.37 -0.90
N GLU A 323 -0.74 -9.16 -1.97
CA GLU A 323 -1.81 -9.19 -2.96
C GLU A 323 -2.71 -10.43 -2.89
N LYS A 324 -2.46 -11.33 -1.94
CA LYS A 324 -3.22 -12.57 -1.85
C LYS A 324 -4.40 -12.38 -0.89
N ASP A 325 -5.61 -12.62 -1.39
CA ASP A 325 -6.79 -12.80 -0.55
C ASP A 325 -6.55 -13.99 0.42
N GLY A 326 -6.50 -13.74 1.74
CA GLY A 326 -6.18 -14.79 2.71
C GLY A 326 -5.81 -14.30 4.12
N GLU A 327 -5.33 -15.23 4.94
CA GLU A 327 -5.14 -15.23 6.41
C GLU A 327 -4.16 -14.20 7.01
N THR A 328 -4.08 -12.98 6.48
CA THR A 328 -3.26 -11.91 7.10
C THR A 328 -4.04 -11.29 8.26
N ILE A 329 -3.45 -11.25 9.47
CA ILE A 329 -4.07 -10.52 10.58
C ILE A 329 -3.57 -9.09 10.58
N MET A 330 -4.47 -8.13 10.46
CA MET A 330 -4.16 -6.75 10.82
C MET A 330 -4.26 -6.58 12.34
N ASN A 331 -3.15 -6.23 13.00
CA ASN A 331 -3.09 -6.01 14.45
C ASN A 331 -2.89 -4.53 14.76
N LEU A 332 -3.91 -3.88 15.33
CA LEU A 332 -3.78 -2.53 15.85
C LEU A 332 -3.06 -2.57 17.20
N ARG A 333 -1.84 -2.01 17.24
CA ARG A 333 -1.04 -1.94 18.46
C ARG A 333 -1.32 -0.63 19.21
N LYS A 334 -1.32 0.50 18.52
CA LYS A 334 -1.51 1.82 19.15
C LYS A 334 -2.18 2.81 18.21
N GLY A 335 -2.86 3.81 18.77
CA GLY A 335 -3.39 4.97 18.06
C GLY A 335 -4.88 4.85 17.77
N TYR A 336 -5.34 5.62 16.78
CA TYR A 336 -6.76 5.69 16.42
C TYR A 336 -7.04 4.93 15.13
N VAL A 337 -8.15 4.19 15.11
CA VAL A 337 -8.72 3.56 13.92
C VAL A 337 -10.15 4.02 13.75
N GLY A 338 -10.43 4.71 12.64
CA GLY A 338 -11.77 4.98 12.16
C GLY A 338 -12.23 3.84 11.25
N VAL A 339 -13.26 3.13 11.68
CA VAL A 339 -13.98 2.16 10.84
C VAL A 339 -15.05 2.92 10.06
N THR A 340 -14.97 2.87 8.74
CA THR A 340 -15.95 3.52 7.85
C THR A 340 -17.29 2.78 7.80
N ASP A 341 -18.36 3.47 7.42
CA ASP A 341 -19.68 2.86 7.18
C ASP A 341 -19.64 1.60 6.29
N PRO A 342 -19.01 1.61 5.10
CA PRO A 342 -18.95 0.44 4.24
C PRO A 342 -18.19 -0.73 4.88
N ARG A 343 -17.09 -0.44 5.58
CA ARG A 343 -16.32 -1.49 6.28
C ARG A 343 -17.16 -2.07 7.41
N PHE A 344 -17.84 -1.23 8.18
CA PHE A 344 -18.75 -1.65 9.24
C PHE A 344 -19.89 -2.53 8.70
N ALA A 345 -20.52 -2.12 7.60
CA ALA A 345 -21.55 -2.91 6.93
C ALA A 345 -21.05 -4.29 6.51
N GLY A 346 -19.87 -4.33 5.86
CA GLY A 346 -19.22 -5.58 5.44
C GLY A 346 -18.90 -6.50 6.62
N MET A 347 -18.45 -5.95 7.74
CA MET A 347 -18.16 -6.74 8.95
C MET A 347 -19.42 -7.33 9.58
N ILE A 348 -20.50 -6.54 9.70
CA ILE A 348 -21.77 -7.07 10.21
C ILE A 348 -22.27 -8.17 9.29
N ALA A 349 -22.30 -7.94 7.97
CA ALA A 349 -22.74 -8.93 7.00
C ALA A 349 -21.90 -10.22 7.03
N GLY A 350 -20.56 -10.11 7.13
CA GLY A 350 -19.65 -11.24 7.15
C GLY A 350 -19.67 -12.05 8.44
N LYS A 351 -20.06 -11.44 9.57
CA LYS A 351 -20.22 -12.13 10.87
C LYS A 351 -21.66 -12.63 11.10
N LEU A 352 -22.60 -12.38 10.19
CA LEU A 352 -23.91 -13.01 10.25
C LEU A 352 -23.76 -14.50 9.90
N GLY A 353 -23.88 -15.36 10.91
CA GLY A 353 -23.87 -16.80 10.68
C GLY A 353 -24.97 -17.26 9.70
N PRO A 354 -24.85 -18.45 9.10
CA PRO A 354 -25.85 -18.99 8.17
C PRO A 354 -27.26 -19.06 8.79
N ASP A 355 -27.31 -19.33 10.10
CA ASP A 355 -28.52 -19.41 10.92
C ASP A 355 -28.98 -18.06 11.48
N SER A 356 -28.34 -16.95 11.07
CA SER A 356 -28.74 -15.61 11.51
C SER A 356 -30.21 -15.36 11.13
N SER A 357 -30.99 -15.01 12.15
CA SER A 357 -32.38 -14.62 11.98
C SER A 357 -32.50 -13.26 11.29
N LEU A 358 -31.45 -12.45 11.20
CA LEU A 358 -31.47 -11.17 10.49
C LEU A 358 -31.04 -11.35 9.04
N LYS A 359 -31.92 -11.03 8.09
CA LYS A 359 -31.63 -11.02 6.65
C LYS A 359 -31.53 -9.60 6.11
N ASN A 360 -30.73 -9.40 5.06
CA ASN A 360 -30.51 -8.11 4.40
C ASN A 360 -30.09 -6.99 5.37
N PRO A 361 -29.02 -7.18 6.16
CA PRO A 361 -28.58 -6.14 7.08
C PRO A 361 -28.17 -4.87 6.32
N GLN A 362 -28.62 -3.73 6.82
CA GLN A 362 -28.15 -2.41 6.40
C GLN A 362 -27.69 -1.66 7.64
N THR A 363 -26.53 -1.05 7.57
CA THR A 363 -25.95 -0.29 8.67
C THR A 363 -25.65 1.14 8.27
N GLN A 364 -25.78 2.06 9.23
CA GLN A 364 -25.37 3.46 9.05
C GLN A 364 -24.76 3.97 10.35
N LEU A 365 -23.54 4.54 10.32
CA LEU A 365 -22.92 5.11 11.52
C LEU A 365 -23.37 6.57 11.68
N ASN A 366 -24.06 6.81 12.78
CA ASN A 366 -24.56 8.13 13.16
C ASN A 366 -23.68 8.69 14.28
N ALA A 367 -23.86 9.96 14.63
CA ALA A 367 -23.06 10.64 15.66
C ALA A 367 -23.12 10.01 17.08
N LYS A 368 -24.03 9.07 17.33
CA LYS A 368 -24.26 8.48 18.68
C LYS A 368 -24.32 6.95 18.72
N ALA A 369 -24.58 6.29 17.60
CA ALA A 369 -24.82 4.85 17.49
C ALA A 369 -24.70 4.41 16.03
N ALA A 370 -24.62 3.10 15.79
CA ALA A 370 -24.86 2.55 14.46
C ALA A 370 -26.32 2.12 14.32
N GLU A 371 -27.05 2.68 13.36
CA GLU A 371 -28.39 2.18 13.04
C GLU A 371 -28.25 0.86 12.27
N LEU A 372 -28.93 -0.19 12.73
CA LEU A 372 -29.03 -1.48 12.05
C LEU A 372 -30.48 -1.72 11.62
N LYS A 373 -30.66 -1.96 10.33
CA LYS A 373 -31.93 -2.40 9.73
C LYS A 373 -31.79 -3.77 9.10
N GLY A 374 -32.89 -4.52 9.03
CA GLY A 374 -32.96 -5.77 8.29
C GLY A 374 -34.30 -6.46 8.51
N ASN A 375 -34.41 -7.71 8.07
CA ASN A 375 -35.61 -8.53 8.22
C ASN A 375 -35.34 -9.69 9.17
N MET A 376 -35.92 -9.64 10.38
CA MET A 376 -35.90 -10.74 11.32
C MET A 376 -36.79 -11.89 10.79
N TYR A 377 -36.25 -13.11 10.84
CA TYR A 377 -36.80 -14.33 10.23
C TYR A 377 -37.14 -14.17 8.73
N GLY A 378 -36.53 -13.20 8.05
CA GLY A 378 -36.77 -12.93 6.63
C GLY A 378 -38.02 -12.10 6.31
N PHE A 379 -38.93 -11.87 7.26
CA PHE A 379 -40.21 -11.18 6.98
C PHE A 379 -40.60 -10.08 7.97
N ILE A 380 -39.97 -9.97 9.14
CA ILE A 380 -40.28 -8.92 10.13
C ILE A 380 -39.25 -7.79 10.00
N PRO A 381 -39.60 -6.61 9.46
CA PRO A 381 -38.68 -5.49 9.42
C PRO A 381 -38.26 -5.12 10.84
N LEU A 382 -36.95 -5.09 11.07
CA LEU A 382 -36.32 -4.74 12.33
C LEU A 382 -35.48 -3.47 12.13
N LYS A 383 -35.60 -2.55 13.07
CA LYS A 383 -34.71 -1.39 13.21
C LYS A 383 -34.22 -1.31 14.65
N LEU A 384 -32.93 -1.14 14.87
CA LEU A 384 -32.36 -0.92 16.20
C LEU A 384 -31.12 -0.02 16.12
N ASP A 385 -30.73 0.55 17.26
CA ASP A 385 -29.48 1.29 17.41
C ASP A 385 -28.44 0.39 18.11
N LEU A 386 -27.25 0.28 17.56
CA LEU A 386 -26.10 -0.37 18.19
C LEU A 386 -25.25 0.69 18.88
N GLN A 387 -25.24 0.68 20.20
CA GLN A 387 -24.37 1.54 21.00
C GLN A 387 -23.06 0.80 21.26
N PHE A 388 -21.92 1.38 20.89
CA PHE A 388 -20.62 0.76 21.07
C PHE A 388 -19.91 1.26 22.32
N ASP A 389 -19.16 0.37 22.94
CA ASP A 389 -18.27 0.65 24.07
C ASP A 389 -17.13 -0.37 24.05
N LYS A 390 -16.31 -0.40 25.10
CA LYS A 390 -15.32 -1.43 25.35
C LYS A 390 -15.67 -2.26 26.59
N THR A 391 -15.25 -3.52 26.60
CA THR A 391 -15.27 -4.34 27.81
C THR A 391 -14.20 -3.87 28.81
N ASP A 392 -14.22 -4.44 30.01
CA ASP A 392 -13.14 -4.35 31.00
C ASP A 392 -11.80 -4.89 30.47
N LYS A 393 -11.86 -5.92 29.63
CA LYS A 393 -10.71 -6.49 28.91
C LYS A 393 -10.23 -5.63 27.74
N GLY A 394 -11.02 -4.65 27.32
CA GLY A 394 -10.72 -3.78 26.19
C GLY A 394 -11.14 -4.35 24.83
N ASP A 395 -12.02 -5.34 24.81
CA ASP A 395 -12.64 -5.82 23.58
C ASP A 395 -13.71 -4.83 23.13
N LEU A 396 -13.97 -4.74 21.82
CA LEU A 396 -15.11 -3.98 21.33
C LEU A 396 -16.39 -4.64 21.84
N MET A 397 -17.35 -3.87 22.32
CA MET A 397 -18.68 -4.38 22.60
C MET A 397 -19.74 -3.48 21.98
N PHE A 398 -20.89 -4.05 21.69
CA PHE A 398 -22.07 -3.27 21.37
C PHE A 398 -23.30 -3.77 22.10
N THR A 399 -24.20 -2.83 22.39
CA THR A 399 -25.50 -3.08 23.03
C THR A 399 -26.62 -2.61 22.11
N PRO A 400 -27.57 -3.50 21.75
CA PRO A 400 -28.74 -3.09 21.00
C PRO A 400 -29.66 -2.21 21.86
N ARG A 401 -30.12 -1.11 21.29
CA ARG A 401 -31.00 -0.10 21.91
C ARG A 401 -32.17 0.20 21.00
N ASN A 402 -33.27 0.64 21.61
CA ASN A 402 -34.48 1.09 20.90
C ASN A 402 -34.98 0.13 19.79
N PRO A 403 -35.02 -1.20 20.00
CA PRO A 403 -35.41 -2.08 18.92
C PRO A 403 -36.90 -1.89 18.56
N LYS A 404 -37.18 -1.80 17.27
CA LYS A 404 -38.53 -1.62 16.72
C LYS A 404 -38.81 -2.64 15.62
N ALA A 405 -39.93 -3.36 15.74
CA ALA A 405 -40.50 -4.12 14.65
C ALA A 405 -41.39 -3.23 13.77
N PHE A 406 -41.38 -3.48 12.46
CA PHE A 406 -42.11 -2.69 11.45
C PHE A 406 -41.81 -1.19 11.48
N GLY A 407 -40.69 -0.79 12.11
CA GLY A 407 -40.27 0.60 12.28
C GLY A 407 -40.95 1.38 13.42
N PHE A 408 -42.01 0.85 14.04
CA PHE A 408 -42.78 1.58 15.05
C PHE A 408 -43.15 0.78 16.31
N ILE A 409 -43.18 -0.55 16.27
CA ILE A 409 -43.57 -1.38 17.42
C ILE A 409 -42.35 -1.61 18.31
N PRO A 410 -42.28 -1.02 19.52
CA PRO A 410 -41.13 -1.24 20.41
C PRO A 410 -41.06 -2.71 20.82
N LEU A 411 -39.86 -3.28 20.74
CA LEU A 411 -39.58 -4.64 21.21
C LEU A 411 -38.88 -4.58 22.58
N PRO A 412 -39.07 -5.58 23.46
CA PRO A 412 -38.28 -5.69 24.68
C PRO A 412 -36.79 -5.84 24.35
N GLU A 413 -35.91 -5.02 24.96
CA GLU A 413 -34.46 -5.07 24.71
C GLU A 413 -33.88 -6.47 24.93
N GLY A 414 -34.32 -7.18 25.98
CA GLY A 414 -33.85 -8.54 26.29
C GLY A 414 -34.23 -9.61 25.25
N PHE A 415 -35.33 -9.42 24.51
CA PHE A 415 -35.70 -10.34 23.42
C PHE A 415 -34.74 -10.18 22.24
N VAL A 416 -34.46 -8.93 21.86
CA VAL A 416 -33.57 -8.63 20.74
C VAL A 416 -32.11 -8.88 21.08
N GLY A 417 -31.68 -8.59 22.31
CA GLY A 417 -30.32 -8.85 22.78
C GLY A 417 -29.89 -10.32 22.60
N LYS A 418 -30.76 -11.28 22.95
CA LYS A 418 -30.48 -12.71 22.74
C LYS A 418 -30.39 -13.10 21.27
N GLN A 419 -31.20 -12.46 20.41
CA GLN A 419 -31.16 -12.70 18.97
C GLN A 419 -29.88 -12.13 18.36
N VAL A 420 -29.54 -10.89 18.72
CA VAL A 420 -28.31 -10.21 18.30
C VAL A 420 -27.07 -10.99 18.77
N GLN A 421 -27.06 -11.53 20.00
CA GLN A 421 -26.00 -12.42 20.48
C GLN A 421 -25.82 -13.66 19.61
N LYS A 422 -26.92 -14.25 19.11
CA LYS A 422 -26.87 -15.40 18.19
C LYS A 422 -26.48 -15.00 16.76
N MET A 423 -26.64 -13.75 16.38
CA MET A 423 -26.35 -13.26 15.03
C MET A 423 -24.85 -13.06 14.79
N VAL A 424 -24.06 -12.77 15.84
CA VAL A 424 -22.64 -12.45 15.71
C VAL A 424 -21.80 -13.70 15.87
N GLU A 425 -21.25 -14.21 14.78
CA GLU A 425 -20.29 -15.30 14.81
C GLU A 425 -19.02 -14.91 15.58
N GLY A 426 -18.63 -15.73 16.56
CA GLY A 426 -17.51 -15.45 17.46
C GLY A 426 -17.78 -14.42 18.57
N GLY A 427 -19.00 -13.85 18.63
CA GLY A 427 -19.39 -12.92 19.68
C GLY A 427 -19.56 -13.60 21.04
N VAL A 428 -19.06 -12.97 22.11
CA VAL A 428 -19.21 -13.44 23.49
C VAL A 428 -20.27 -12.59 24.19
N PRO A 429 -21.30 -13.18 24.81
CA PRO A 429 -22.26 -12.42 25.60
C PRO A 429 -21.57 -11.59 26.69
N TYR A 430 -21.87 -10.29 26.76
CA TYR A 430 -21.31 -9.38 27.75
C TYR A 430 -22.36 -8.38 28.23
N GLY A 431 -22.83 -8.54 29.47
CA GLY A 431 -23.96 -7.76 29.99
C GLY A 431 -25.20 -7.91 29.10
N ASN A 432 -25.75 -6.77 28.66
CA ASN A 432 -26.88 -6.72 27.72
C ASN A 432 -26.46 -6.70 26.25
N GLY A 433 -25.16 -6.82 25.97
CA GLY A 433 -24.57 -6.69 24.65
C GLY A 433 -23.82 -7.94 24.20
N VAL A 434 -22.98 -7.72 23.19
CA VAL A 434 -22.06 -8.70 22.61
C VAL A 434 -20.67 -8.07 22.63
N SER A 435 -19.70 -8.79 23.19
CA SER A 435 -18.28 -8.48 23.07
C SER A 435 -17.71 -9.20 21.86
N ILE A 436 -16.85 -8.51 21.12
CA ILE A 436 -16.17 -9.03 19.95
C ILE A 436 -14.67 -8.68 20.08
N PRO A 437 -13.81 -9.68 20.29
CA PRO A 437 -12.37 -9.45 20.45
C PRO A 437 -11.67 -9.11 19.12
N ASP A 438 -12.25 -9.49 17.98
CA ASP A 438 -11.73 -9.24 16.63
C ASP A 438 -12.81 -8.69 15.68
N LEU A 439 -12.38 -7.98 14.63
CA LEU A 439 -13.23 -7.50 13.56
C LEU A 439 -12.87 -8.23 12.25
N GLY A 440 -13.29 -9.48 12.15
CA GLY A 440 -12.93 -10.34 11.02
C GLY A 440 -11.49 -10.83 11.19
N ASP A 441 -10.64 -10.54 10.21
CA ASP A 441 -9.19 -10.77 10.31
C ASP A 441 -8.43 -9.60 10.96
N THR A 442 -9.14 -8.61 11.50
CA THR A 442 -8.51 -7.47 12.20
C THR A 442 -8.58 -7.65 13.71
N TYR A 443 -7.42 -7.87 14.35
CA TYR A 443 -7.30 -7.78 15.79
C TYR A 443 -7.15 -6.31 16.22
N LEU A 444 -8.09 -5.82 17.02
CA LEU A 444 -8.16 -4.40 17.39
C LEU A 444 -7.22 -3.99 18.55
N GLY A 445 -6.46 -4.94 19.10
CA GLY A 445 -5.71 -4.69 20.31
C GLY A 445 -6.63 -4.46 21.51
N LYS A 446 -6.03 -3.98 22.60
CA LYS A 446 -6.79 -3.58 23.80
C LYS A 446 -7.31 -2.17 23.62
N LEU A 447 -8.61 -2.03 23.38
CA LEU A 447 -9.26 -0.74 23.24
C LEU A 447 -9.25 0.01 24.58
N SER A 448 -8.85 1.27 24.53
CA SER A 448 -8.94 2.21 25.65
C SER A 448 -10.10 3.19 25.49
N HIS A 449 -10.55 3.43 24.26
CA HIS A 449 -11.65 4.32 23.96
C HIS A 449 -12.42 3.89 22.70
N VAL A 450 -13.72 4.11 22.71
CA VAL A 450 -14.63 3.92 21.58
C VAL A 450 -15.54 5.14 21.51
N SER A 451 -15.68 5.72 20.32
CA SER A 451 -16.56 6.86 20.10
C SER A 451 -17.17 6.84 18.69
N HIS A 452 -18.24 7.62 18.52
CA HIS A 452 -18.98 7.72 17.28
C HIS A 452 -18.78 9.08 16.62
N GLN A 453 -18.67 9.06 15.30
CA GLN A 453 -18.79 10.24 14.45
C GLN A 453 -19.68 9.88 13.25
N PRO A 454 -20.34 10.85 12.60
CA PRO A 454 -21.06 10.58 11.35
C PRO A 454 -20.14 9.88 10.33
N GLY A 455 -20.52 8.67 9.91
CA GLY A 455 -19.76 7.85 8.96
C GLY A 455 -18.58 7.06 9.54
N PHE A 456 -18.28 7.18 10.84
CA PHE A 456 -17.13 6.52 11.46
C PHE A 456 -17.40 6.00 12.88
N LEU A 457 -16.87 4.81 13.16
CA LEU A 457 -16.67 4.29 14.51
C LEU A 457 -15.19 4.45 14.84
N ILE A 458 -14.88 5.30 15.81
CA ILE A 458 -13.51 5.63 16.21
C ILE A 458 -13.11 4.74 17.38
N LEU A 459 -12.07 3.94 17.16
CA LEU A 459 -11.47 3.01 18.09
C LEU A 459 -10.08 3.54 18.48
N LYS A 460 -9.74 3.51 19.78
CA LYS A 460 -8.40 3.85 20.25
C LYS A 460 -7.78 2.65 20.97
N ALA A 461 -6.57 2.28 20.58
CA ALA A 461 -5.74 1.32 21.30
C ALA A 461 -4.55 2.06 21.94
N ASP A 462 -4.27 1.79 23.21
CA ASP A 462 -3.19 2.45 23.96
C ASP A 462 -2.03 1.50 24.36
N ASN A 463 -2.09 0.22 23.96
CA ASN A 463 -1.13 -0.79 24.42
C ASN A 463 -0.25 -1.34 23.30
N GLU A 464 1.07 -1.10 23.37
CA GLU A 464 2.00 -2.08 22.82
C GLU A 464 1.86 -3.39 23.64
N PRO A 465 1.92 -4.58 23.00
CA PRO A 465 1.82 -5.88 23.66
C PRO A 465 2.78 -6.04 24.84
#